data_AF-A0A1V1NQD5-F1
#
_entry.id   AF-A0A1V1NQD5-F1
#
_cell.length_a   1.000
_cell.length_b   1.000
_cell.length_c   1.000
_cell.angle_alpha   90.00
_cell.angle_beta   90.00
_cell.angle_gamma   90.00
#
_symmetry.space_group_name_H-M   'P 1'
#
loop_
_entity.id
_entity.type
_entity.pdbx_description
1 polymer ?
#
loop_
_entity_poly.entity_id
_entity_poly.type
_entity_poly.pdbx_seq_one_letter_code
_entity_poly.pdbx_strand_id
1 'polypeptide(L)'
;VFEGQENLVSGDYVDSSPVLYITATDNVGVYSYRLCVYAADQLIEDTGFQNLDVVTTNYLFQSAIDSALDDGDNYWVKIIVADESGNTTTTRSVSFKVKDSSTFIFDKVICAPNPFNPDDSDAELSVSHIGYQLNQPALVKLYIHSISGDRIYKERQNGVVGYNEFIWNGKDQW
;
A
#
# COMPACT_ATOMS: atom_id res chain seq x y z
N VAL A 1 -5.55 -9.94 8.60
CA VAL A 1 -5.10 -8.53 8.60
C VAL A 1 -4.41 -8.29 7.27
N PHE A 2 -4.64 -7.19 6.57
CA PHE A 2 -3.90 -6.91 5.33
C PHE A 2 -2.49 -6.51 5.74
N GLU A 3 -1.49 -7.35 5.48
CA GLU A 3 -0.10 -7.02 5.74
C GLU A 3 0.69 -7.30 4.46
N GLY A 4 0.85 -6.28 3.62
CA GLY A 4 1.64 -6.33 2.40
C GLY A 4 1.56 -4.97 1.71
N GLN A 5 2.64 -4.20 1.85
CA GLN A 5 2.69 -2.74 1.80
C GLN A 5 1.78 -2.09 2.86
N GLU A 6 2.27 -1.02 3.48
CA GLU A 6 1.67 -0.37 4.65
C GLU A 6 0.15 -0.29 4.56
N ASN A 7 -0.54 -0.70 5.65
CA ASN A 7 -2.00 -0.78 5.74
C ASN A 7 -2.66 0.35 4.93
N LEU A 8 -3.38 -0.01 3.86
CA LEU A 8 -4.12 0.97 3.06
C LEU A 8 -4.86 1.94 3.99
N VAL A 9 -4.66 3.22 3.75
CA VAL A 9 -5.39 4.30 4.43
C VAL A 9 -6.49 4.79 3.50
N SER A 10 -7.58 5.27 4.11
CA SER A 10 -8.70 5.80 3.35
C SER A 10 -8.25 6.90 2.38
N GLY A 11 -8.54 6.70 1.10
CA GLY A 11 -8.22 7.65 0.03
C GLY A 11 -6.81 7.53 -0.52
N ASP A 12 -6.10 6.44 -0.26
CA ASP A 12 -4.84 6.12 -0.95
C ASP A 12 -5.05 5.88 -2.44
N TYR A 13 -4.04 6.22 -3.25
CA TYR A 13 -4.00 5.86 -4.65
C TYR A 13 -3.46 4.44 -4.82
N VAL A 14 -4.11 3.69 -5.69
CA VAL A 14 -3.78 2.31 -6.03
C VAL A 14 -3.74 2.19 -7.54
N ASP A 15 -2.83 1.35 -8.04
CA ASP A 15 -2.69 1.04 -9.48
C ASP A 15 -4.01 0.50 -10.05
N SER A 16 -4.25 0.67 -11.35
CA SER A 16 -5.40 0.11 -12.05
C SER A 16 -5.41 -1.42 -12.06
N SER A 17 -4.24 -2.06 -11.95
CA SER A 17 -4.12 -3.52 -11.82
C SER A 17 -3.42 -3.89 -10.52
N PRO A 18 -4.05 -3.66 -9.36
CA PRO A 18 -3.37 -3.84 -8.10
C PRO A 18 -3.26 -5.32 -7.74
N VAL A 19 -2.15 -5.63 -7.08
CA VAL A 19 -1.93 -6.90 -6.44
C VAL A 19 -2.30 -6.77 -4.97
N LEU A 20 -3.20 -7.62 -4.52
CA LEU A 20 -3.67 -7.62 -3.14
C LEU A 20 -2.93 -8.68 -2.34
N TYR A 21 -2.37 -8.28 -1.21
CA TYR A 21 -1.72 -9.15 -0.23
C TYR A 21 -2.62 -9.31 0.99
N ILE A 22 -3.01 -10.54 1.29
CA ILE A 22 -4.05 -10.83 2.27
C ILE A 22 -3.54 -11.89 3.23
N THR A 23 -3.56 -11.57 4.53
CA THR A 23 -3.27 -12.55 5.58
C THR A 23 -4.56 -13.01 6.23
N ALA A 24 -4.84 -14.31 6.12
CA ALA A 24 -5.93 -14.99 6.80
C ALA A 24 -5.39 -15.96 7.84
N THR A 25 -6.05 -15.99 9.00
CA THR A 25 -5.66 -16.85 10.11
C THR A 25 -6.88 -17.62 10.59
N ASP A 26 -6.69 -18.91 10.83
CA ASP A 26 -7.70 -19.80 11.40
C ASP A 26 -7.03 -20.81 12.34
N ASN A 27 -7.72 -21.28 13.38
CA ASN A 27 -7.15 -22.21 14.36
C ASN A 27 -7.09 -23.66 13.86
N VAL A 28 -7.88 -24.01 12.84
CA VAL A 28 -7.92 -25.34 12.21
C VAL A 28 -7.23 -25.29 10.84
N GLY A 29 -7.44 -24.22 10.10
CA GLY A 29 -6.75 -23.90 8.86
C GLY A 29 -7.64 -23.23 7.82
N VAL A 30 -7.05 -22.34 7.02
CA VAL A 30 -7.73 -21.69 5.90
C VAL A 30 -7.73 -22.66 4.72
N TYR A 31 -8.91 -22.91 4.13
CA TYR A 31 -9.08 -23.86 3.03
C TYR A 31 -9.34 -23.18 1.69
N SER A 32 -10.18 -22.14 1.67
CA SER A 32 -10.49 -21.40 0.45
C SER A 32 -10.76 -19.93 0.73
N TYR A 33 -10.69 -19.11 -0.32
CA TYR A 33 -11.02 -17.70 -0.24
C TYR A 33 -11.77 -17.23 -1.47
N ARG A 34 -12.53 -16.14 -1.34
CA ARG A 34 -13.18 -15.43 -2.43
C ARG A 34 -12.93 -13.94 -2.25
N LEU A 35 -12.49 -13.31 -3.32
CA LEU A 35 -12.24 -11.88 -3.38
C LEU A 35 -13.31 -11.22 -4.23
N CYS A 36 -13.87 -10.13 -3.70
CA CYS A 36 -14.83 -9.31 -4.42
C CYS A 36 -14.38 -7.85 -4.38
N VAL A 37 -14.28 -7.21 -5.54
CA VAL A 37 -13.91 -5.80 -5.67
C VAL A 37 -15.18 -5.00 -5.93
N TYR A 38 -15.34 -3.91 -5.21
CA TYR A 38 -16.48 -3.01 -5.34
C TYR A 38 -16.03 -1.60 -5.69
N ALA A 39 -16.77 -0.94 -6.58
CA ALA A 39 -16.73 0.50 -6.78
C ALA A 39 -17.98 1.10 -6.14
N ALA A 40 -17.82 1.91 -5.09
CA ALA A 40 -18.92 2.31 -4.22
C ALA A 40 -19.70 1.08 -3.70
N ASP A 41 -20.88 0.76 -4.23
CA ASP A 41 -21.66 -0.44 -3.85
C ASP A 41 -21.86 -1.43 -5.01
N GLN A 42 -21.28 -1.15 -6.17
CA GLN A 42 -21.36 -2.02 -7.34
C GLN A 42 -20.24 -3.05 -7.30
N LEU A 43 -20.59 -4.33 -7.41
CA LEU A 43 -19.62 -5.41 -7.61
C LEU A 43 -19.00 -5.26 -9.00
N ILE A 44 -17.67 -5.11 -9.05
CA ILE A 44 -16.88 -4.96 -10.28
C ILE A 44 -16.21 -6.28 -10.64
N GLU A 45 -15.62 -6.94 -9.64
CA GLU A 45 -14.93 -8.21 -9.83
C GLU A 45 -15.26 -9.20 -8.73
N ASP A 46 -15.31 -10.47 -9.10
CA ASP A 46 -15.55 -11.59 -8.20
C ASP A 46 -14.78 -12.82 -8.67
N THR A 47 -13.76 -13.19 -7.90
CA THR A 47 -12.89 -14.32 -8.25
C THR A 47 -13.59 -15.67 -8.08
N GLY A 48 -14.77 -15.71 -7.46
CA GLY A 48 -15.32 -16.94 -6.90
C GLY A 48 -14.44 -17.52 -5.79
N PHE A 49 -14.84 -18.67 -5.25
CA PHE A 49 -14.02 -19.38 -4.27
C PHE A 49 -12.84 -20.08 -4.96
N GLN A 50 -11.64 -19.78 -4.49
CA GLN A 50 -10.38 -20.38 -4.86
C GLN A 50 -9.92 -21.27 -3.71
N ASN A 51 -9.67 -22.55 -4.00
CA ASN A 51 -9.13 -23.49 -3.00
C ASN A 51 -7.62 -23.26 -2.84
N LEU A 52 -7.14 -23.42 -1.61
CA LEU A 52 -5.72 -23.36 -1.29
C LEU A 52 -5.09 -24.73 -1.44
N ASP A 53 -3.92 -24.77 -2.08
CA ASP A 53 -3.15 -26.02 -2.25
C ASP A 53 -2.60 -26.55 -0.91
N VAL A 54 -2.47 -25.68 0.10
CA VAL A 54 -1.98 -26.03 1.44
C VAL A 54 -2.87 -25.36 2.48
N VAL A 55 -3.46 -26.17 3.35
CA VAL A 55 -4.23 -25.71 4.51
C VAL A 55 -3.26 -25.32 5.62
N THR A 56 -3.24 -24.04 6.00
CA THR A 56 -2.41 -23.54 7.09
C THR A 56 -3.23 -22.65 8.03
N THR A 57 -2.79 -22.54 9.29
CA THR A 57 -3.41 -21.67 10.30
C THR A 57 -3.09 -20.19 10.11
N ASN A 58 -2.10 -19.89 9.28
CA ASN A 58 -1.73 -18.54 8.86
C ASN A 58 -1.32 -18.58 7.39
N TYR A 59 -2.16 -18.03 6.53
CA TYR A 59 -1.96 -18.05 5.09
C TYR A 59 -1.89 -16.63 4.55
N LEU A 60 -0.78 -16.32 3.88
CA LEU A 60 -0.61 -15.12 3.08
C LEU A 60 -0.91 -15.48 1.63
N PHE A 61 -1.97 -14.91 1.06
CA PHE A 61 -2.28 -15.05 -0.35
C PHE A 61 -2.10 -13.75 -1.10
N GLN A 62 -1.63 -13.89 -2.33
CA GLN A 62 -1.48 -12.83 -3.30
C GLN A 62 -2.51 -13.06 -4.40
N SER A 63 -3.40 -12.09 -4.61
CA SER A 63 -4.41 -12.13 -5.66
C SER A 63 -4.31 -10.86 -6.49
N ALA A 64 -4.05 -11.03 -7.79
CA ALA A 64 -4.18 -9.94 -8.75
C ALA A 64 -5.65 -9.78 -9.11
N ILE A 65 -6.07 -8.54 -9.35
CA ILE A 65 -7.34 -8.24 -10.00
C ILE A 65 -7.17 -8.54 -11.50
N ASP A 66 -8.04 -9.38 -12.05
CA ASP A 66 -7.91 -9.91 -13.42
C ASP A 66 -8.11 -8.82 -14.48
N SER A 67 -8.97 -7.84 -14.20
CA SER A 67 -9.24 -6.72 -15.08
C SER A 67 -8.70 -5.41 -14.52
N ALA A 68 -8.11 -4.59 -15.40
CA ALA A 68 -7.76 -3.23 -15.01
C ALA A 68 -9.01 -2.48 -14.53
N LEU A 69 -8.93 -1.91 -13.33
CA LEU A 69 -9.96 -1.06 -12.75
C LEU A 69 -9.94 0.30 -13.43
N ASP A 70 -11.12 0.81 -13.77
CA ASP A 70 -11.28 2.16 -14.30
C ASP A 70 -11.00 3.22 -13.24
N ASP A 71 -10.71 4.44 -13.70
CA ASP A 71 -10.67 5.63 -12.86
C ASP A 71 -11.90 5.76 -11.97
N GLY A 72 -11.67 5.86 -10.66
CA GLY A 72 -12.76 6.02 -9.72
C GLY A 72 -12.30 6.20 -8.30
N ASP A 73 -13.21 6.76 -7.51
CA ASP A 73 -13.05 6.88 -6.07
C ASP A 73 -13.91 5.82 -5.37
N ASN A 74 -13.60 5.53 -4.11
CA ASN A 74 -14.36 4.62 -3.24
C ASN A 74 -14.36 3.16 -3.68
N TYR A 75 -13.23 2.70 -4.22
CA TYR A 75 -13.01 1.27 -4.36
C TYR A 75 -12.78 0.61 -3.02
N TRP A 76 -13.26 -0.61 -2.82
CA TRP A 76 -12.95 -1.41 -1.65
C TRP A 76 -13.03 -2.90 -1.99
N VAL A 77 -12.33 -3.70 -1.19
CA VAL A 77 -12.25 -5.14 -1.36
C VAL A 77 -12.98 -5.83 -0.22
N LYS A 78 -13.84 -6.77 -0.57
CA LYS A 78 -14.44 -7.74 0.36
C LYS A 78 -13.72 -9.06 0.20
N ILE A 79 -13.37 -9.67 1.31
CA ILE A 79 -12.74 -10.99 1.32
C ILE A 79 -13.57 -11.91 2.17
N ILE A 80 -13.87 -13.06 1.62
CA ILE A 80 -14.53 -14.15 2.30
C ILE A 80 -13.51 -15.29 2.38
N VAL A 81 -13.26 -15.82 3.57
CA VAL A 81 -12.40 -17.00 3.75
C VAL A 81 -13.22 -18.12 4.37
N ALA A 82 -12.93 -19.35 3.98
CA ALA A 82 -13.60 -20.54 4.50
C ALA A 82 -12.59 -21.59 4.99
N ASP A 83 -12.96 -22.30 6.04
CA ASP A 83 -12.28 -23.51 6.50
C ASP A 83 -12.76 -24.76 5.73
N GLU A 84 -12.15 -25.91 5.99
CA GLU A 84 -12.53 -27.19 5.35
C GLU A 84 -13.92 -27.68 5.75
N SER A 85 -14.43 -27.22 6.90
CA SER A 85 -15.79 -27.53 7.38
C SER A 85 -16.87 -26.65 6.73
N GLY A 86 -16.47 -25.66 5.93
CA GLY A 86 -17.36 -24.71 5.27
C GLY A 86 -17.76 -23.52 6.14
N ASN A 87 -17.14 -23.32 7.31
CA ASN A 87 -17.35 -22.11 8.10
C ASN A 87 -16.67 -20.94 7.40
N THR A 88 -17.38 -19.81 7.26
CA THR A 88 -16.87 -18.63 6.57
C THR A 88 -16.76 -17.42 7.50
N THR A 89 -15.72 -16.60 7.30
CA THR A 89 -15.67 -15.24 7.83
C THR A 89 -15.46 -14.23 6.70
N THR A 90 -15.88 -12.98 6.91
CA THR A 90 -15.81 -11.92 5.91
C THR A 90 -15.16 -10.67 6.50
N THR A 91 -14.30 -10.04 5.71
CA THR A 91 -13.72 -8.73 6.04
C THR A 91 -13.80 -7.77 4.86
N ARG A 92 -13.67 -6.47 5.14
CA ARG A 92 -13.70 -5.39 4.17
C ARG A 92 -12.48 -4.48 4.36
N SER A 93 -11.82 -4.10 3.27
CA SER A 93 -10.77 -3.09 3.29
C SER A 93 -11.34 -1.69 3.52
N VAL A 94 -10.48 -0.74 3.89
CA VAL A 94 -10.81 0.69 3.73
C VAL A 94 -10.97 1.05 2.24
N SER A 95 -11.56 2.21 1.99
CA SER A 95 -11.73 2.71 0.63
C SER A 95 -10.44 3.30 0.06
N PHE A 96 -10.19 3.07 -1.22
CA PHE A 96 -9.07 3.62 -1.98
C PHE A 96 -9.54 4.20 -3.32
N LYS A 97 -8.60 4.79 -4.06
CA LYS A 97 -8.82 5.45 -5.35
C LYS A 97 -7.99 4.76 -6.42
N VAL A 98 -8.58 4.60 -7.60
CA VAL A 98 -7.88 4.20 -8.83
C VAL A 98 -7.87 5.41 -9.75
N LYS A 99 -6.69 5.77 -10.25
CA LYS A 99 -6.52 6.91 -11.15
C LYS A 99 -5.45 6.64 -12.20
N ASP A 100 -5.83 6.78 -13.45
CA ASP A 100 -5.00 6.83 -14.63
C ASP A 100 -5.08 8.25 -15.25
N SER A 101 -4.08 9.05 -14.84
CA SER A 101 -3.30 9.99 -15.66
C SER A 101 -3.85 11.21 -16.42
N SER A 102 -5.07 11.70 -16.18
CA SER A 102 -5.42 13.04 -16.73
C SER A 102 -4.81 14.23 -15.98
N THR A 103 -4.45 14.07 -14.69
CA THR A 103 -3.81 15.10 -13.87
C THR A 103 -2.84 14.44 -12.91
N PHE A 104 -1.59 14.93 -12.87
CA PHE A 104 -0.59 14.46 -11.92
C PHE A 104 -0.91 14.99 -10.51
N ILE A 105 -0.95 14.09 -9.54
CA ILE A 105 -1.15 14.41 -8.13
C ILE A 105 0.06 13.90 -7.34
N PHE A 106 0.61 14.81 -6.52
CA PHE A 106 1.64 14.56 -5.54
C PHE A 106 1.14 15.10 -4.21
N ASP A 107 0.84 14.22 -3.26
CA ASP A 107 0.24 14.60 -1.98
C ASP A 107 0.74 13.76 -0.80
N LYS A 108 0.11 13.98 0.37
CA LYS A 108 0.41 13.31 1.65
C LYS A 108 1.91 13.26 1.98
N VAL A 109 2.59 14.37 1.75
CA VAL A 109 4.00 14.51 2.11
C VAL A 109 4.14 14.51 3.62
N ILE A 110 4.86 13.53 4.15
CA ILE A 110 5.13 13.39 5.57
C ILE A 110 6.62 13.19 5.78
N CYS A 111 7.12 13.70 6.91
CA CYS A 111 8.47 13.44 7.36
C CYS A 111 8.40 12.85 8.76
N ALA A 112 9.06 11.72 8.96
CA ALA A 112 9.23 11.05 10.24
C ALA A 112 10.72 10.71 10.42
N PRO A 113 11.17 10.42 11.64
CA PRO A 113 10.48 10.59 12.91
C PRO A 113 10.39 12.07 13.31
N ASN A 114 9.54 12.39 14.29
CA ASN A 114 9.49 13.70 14.92
C ASN A 114 9.44 13.54 16.45
N PRO A 115 10.50 13.91 17.19
CA PRO A 115 11.73 14.58 16.71
C PRO A 115 12.65 13.65 15.91
N PHE A 116 13.39 14.23 14.97
CA PHE A 116 14.47 13.57 14.21
C PHE A 116 15.84 14.00 14.76
N ASN A 117 16.74 13.04 14.96
CA ASN A 117 18.09 13.29 15.44
C ASN A 117 19.11 12.37 14.73
N PRO A 118 19.86 12.86 13.72
CA PRO A 118 20.80 12.03 12.95
C PRO A 118 22.03 11.58 13.72
N ASP A 119 22.24 12.08 14.93
CA ASP A 119 23.32 11.66 15.83
C ASP A 119 22.81 10.78 16.98
N ASP A 120 21.54 10.36 16.94
CA ASP A 120 20.99 9.42 17.90
C ASP A 120 21.61 8.02 17.73
N SER A 121 21.72 7.30 18.84
CA SER A 121 22.12 5.89 18.82
C SER A 121 20.98 4.95 18.41
N ASP A 122 19.74 5.41 18.51
CA ASP A 122 18.57 4.69 18.02
C ASP A 122 18.49 4.79 16.48
N ALA A 123 18.50 3.63 15.81
CA ALA A 123 18.44 3.53 14.36
C ALA A 123 17.14 4.15 13.81
N GLU A 124 16.04 4.07 14.54
CA GLU A 124 14.74 4.59 14.11
C GLU A 124 14.65 6.11 14.24
N LEU A 125 15.50 6.73 15.07
CA LEU A 125 15.56 8.18 15.29
C LEU A 125 16.64 8.88 14.46
N SER A 126 17.59 8.12 13.91
CA SER A 126 18.78 8.61 13.19
C SER A 126 18.64 8.62 11.68
N VAL A 127 17.51 8.15 11.14
CA VAL A 127 17.13 8.30 9.73
C VAL A 127 15.80 9.03 9.62
N SER A 128 15.68 9.90 8.61
CA SER A 128 14.43 10.55 8.28
C SER A 128 13.78 9.88 7.07
N HIS A 129 12.55 9.45 7.27
CA HIS A 129 11.65 8.90 6.27
C HIS A 129 10.79 10.03 5.72
N ILE A 130 10.91 10.28 4.42
CA ILE A 130 10.17 11.32 3.69
C ILE A 130 9.18 10.61 2.77
N GLY A 131 8.00 10.34 3.30
CA GLY A 131 6.91 9.64 2.62
C GLY A 131 6.06 10.58 1.77
N TYR A 132 5.54 10.08 0.66
CA TYR A 132 4.62 10.80 -0.22
C TYR A 132 3.74 9.84 -1.03
N GLN A 133 2.66 10.34 -1.60
CA GLN A 133 1.80 9.57 -2.50
C GLN A 133 1.77 10.12 -3.91
N LEU A 134 1.71 9.20 -4.87
CA LEU A 134 1.52 9.48 -6.29
C LEU A 134 0.26 8.79 -6.80
N ASN A 135 -0.49 9.47 -7.67
CA ASN A 135 -1.60 8.84 -8.39
C ASN A 135 -1.17 8.17 -9.70
N GLN A 136 0.06 8.36 -10.15
CA GLN A 136 0.62 7.75 -11.36
C GLN A 136 2.14 7.63 -11.23
N PRO A 137 2.81 6.69 -11.93
CA PRO A 137 4.26 6.59 -11.90
C PRO A 137 4.94 7.89 -12.37
N ALA A 138 5.99 8.31 -11.66
CA ALA A 138 6.71 9.54 -11.99
C ALA A 138 8.15 9.53 -11.49
N LEU A 139 9.05 10.24 -12.19
CA LEU A 139 10.39 10.51 -11.68
C LEU A 139 10.33 11.64 -10.65
N VAL A 140 10.56 11.33 -9.38
CA VAL A 140 10.56 12.29 -8.28
C VAL A 140 12.00 12.66 -7.92
N LYS A 141 12.25 13.94 -7.66
CA LYS A 141 13.54 14.46 -7.21
C LYS A 141 13.35 15.12 -5.84
N LEU A 142 14.12 14.69 -4.86
CA LEU A 142 14.18 15.30 -3.54
C LEU A 142 15.40 16.22 -3.47
N TYR A 143 15.19 17.43 -2.96
CA TYR A 143 16.24 18.36 -2.61
C TYR A 143 16.04 18.84 -1.18
N ILE A 144 17.05 18.64 -0.33
CA ILE A 144 17.05 19.16 1.04
C ILE A 144 18.00 20.34 1.07
N HIS A 145 17.53 21.45 1.65
CA HIS A 145 18.31 22.67 1.82
C HIS A 145 18.47 22.96 3.31
N SER A 146 19.63 23.51 3.67
CA SER A 146 19.87 24.08 4.98
C SER A 146 19.03 25.33 5.20
N ILE A 147 19.02 25.83 6.45
CA ILE A 147 18.40 27.13 6.77
C ILE A 147 19.08 28.31 6.06
N SER A 148 20.33 28.16 5.59
CA SER A 148 21.04 29.16 4.78
C SER A 148 20.64 29.11 3.30
N GLY A 149 19.86 28.11 2.88
CA GLY A 149 19.44 27.91 1.50
C GLY A 149 20.43 27.07 0.68
N ASP A 150 21.51 26.56 1.29
CA ASP A 150 22.46 25.68 0.62
C ASP A 150 21.85 24.29 0.46
N ARG A 151 21.96 23.71 -0.74
CA ARG A 151 21.48 22.34 -0.95
C ARG A 151 22.45 21.35 -0.31
N ILE A 152 21.97 20.62 0.69
CA ILE A 152 22.74 19.63 1.45
C ILE A 152 22.50 18.19 1.00
N TYR A 153 21.40 17.91 0.28
CA TYR A 153 21.12 16.56 -0.19
C TYR A 153 20.32 16.58 -1.49
N LYS A 154 20.55 15.57 -2.33
CA LYS A 154 19.77 15.36 -3.55
C LYS A 154 19.58 13.87 -3.81
N GLU A 155 18.35 13.46 -4.07
CA GLU A 155 18.06 12.11 -4.54
C GLU A 155 17.02 12.15 -5.65
N ARG A 156 16.99 11.09 -6.45
CA ARG A 156 15.95 10.86 -7.44
C ARG A 156 15.50 9.41 -7.35
N GLN A 157 14.20 9.19 -7.49
CA GLN A 157 13.66 7.84 -7.61
C GLN A 157 12.52 7.78 -8.61
N ASN A 158 12.35 6.62 -9.22
CA ASN A 158 11.17 6.32 -10.01
C ASN A 158 10.06 5.93 -9.02
N GLY A 159 9.14 6.83 -8.77
CA GLY A 159 7.99 6.56 -7.93
C GLY A 159 6.93 5.76 -8.67
N VAL A 160 6.22 4.92 -7.92
CA VAL A 160 5.08 4.11 -8.36
C VAL A 160 3.77 4.71 -7.83
N VAL A 161 2.62 4.19 -8.28
CA VAL A 161 1.32 4.59 -7.71
C VAL A 161 1.26 4.22 -6.23
N GLY A 162 0.66 5.08 -5.41
CA GLY A 162 0.53 4.88 -3.97
C GLY A 162 1.71 5.44 -3.19
N TYR A 163 2.04 4.80 -2.07
CA TYR A 163 3.07 5.25 -1.15
C TYR A 163 4.48 5.05 -1.72
N ASN A 164 5.30 6.08 -1.56
CA ASN A 164 6.72 6.11 -1.90
C ASN A 164 7.48 6.83 -0.80
N GLU A 165 8.77 6.54 -0.67
CA GLU A 165 9.57 7.08 0.42
C GLU A 165 10.99 7.39 -0.03
N PHE A 166 11.56 8.50 0.46
CA PHE A 166 13.00 8.71 0.49
C PHE A 166 13.52 8.49 1.91
N ILE A 167 14.67 7.83 2.05
CA ILE A 167 15.35 7.65 3.33
C ILE A 167 16.59 8.53 3.34
N TRP A 168 16.68 9.44 4.30
CA TRP A 168 17.81 10.34 4.47
C TRP A 168 18.41 10.21 5.87
N ASN A 169 19.71 9.95 5.96
CA ASN A 169 20.43 9.79 7.24
C ASN A 169 20.76 11.12 7.96
N GLY A 170 20.19 12.25 7.52
CA GLY A 170 20.46 13.57 8.09
C GLY A 170 21.85 14.13 7.84
N LYS A 171 22.64 13.51 6.95
CA LYS A 171 23.98 13.97 6.60
C LYS A 171 24.01 14.60 5.22
N ASP A 172 24.91 15.56 5.06
CA ASP A 172 25.13 16.25 3.80
C ASP A 172 25.75 15.30 2.77
N GLN A 173 25.33 15.48 1.51
CA GLN A 173 25.89 14.82 0.34
C GLN A 173 26.66 15.86 -0.49
N TRP A 174 27.97 15.83 -0.36
CA TRP A 174 28.91 16.67 -1.13
C TRP A 174 29.17 16.11 -2.52
#